data_AF-A0AAE9W8B2-F1
#
_entry.id   AF-A0AAE9W8B2-F1
#
_cell.length_a   1.000
_cell.length_b   1.000
_cell.length_c   1.000
_cell.angle_alpha   90.00
_cell.angle_beta   90.00
_cell.angle_gamma   90.00
#
_symmetry.space_group_name_H-M   'P 1'
#
loop_
_entity.id
_entity.type
_entity.pdbx_description
1 polymer ?
#
loop_
_entity_poly.entity_id
_entity_poly.type
_entity_poly.pdbx_seq_one_letter_code
_entity_poly.pdbx_strand_id
1 'polypeptide(L)'
;MEHHKKPVASQQPTRGRQPNVVGARSGSIGVEKDINKVKIVPANASFGRRGHGAGWYCEACNETYKDSLSWIEHLNSTQHLRKTRTVVTDRRATLEEVKERMEYWRQQLLQPQIGSKEYSLRERTDSYREQLQKQKLEKQARKRDQANKKLEEPSETESSELVQMMGLRGFGSTNF
;
A
#
# COMPACT_ATOMS: atom_id res chain seq x y z
N MET A 1 72.84 -34.97 -6.52
CA MET A 1 71.95 -33.83 -6.17
C MET A 1 70.59 -34.11 -6.78
N GLU A 2 69.79 -34.97 -6.13
CA GLU A 2 68.45 -35.30 -6.63
C GLU A 2 67.42 -34.48 -5.85
N HIS A 3 66.94 -33.42 -6.49
CA HIS A 3 65.91 -32.55 -5.91
C HIS A 3 64.55 -33.26 -5.98
N HIS A 4 64.14 -33.87 -4.87
CA HIS A 4 62.78 -34.34 -4.67
C HIS A 4 61.82 -33.14 -4.63
N LYS A 5 61.13 -32.89 -5.74
CA LYS A 5 60.08 -31.88 -5.85
C LYS A 5 58.81 -32.45 -5.22
N LYS A 6 58.45 -31.99 -4.02
CA LYS A 6 57.22 -32.39 -3.34
C LYS A 6 56.01 -32.03 -4.20
N PRO A 7 55.00 -32.92 -4.34
CA PRO A 7 53.82 -32.62 -5.12
C PRO A 7 52.99 -31.54 -4.40
N VAL A 8 52.68 -30.47 -5.12
CA VAL A 8 51.79 -29.40 -4.66
C VAL A 8 50.40 -30.00 -4.53
N ALA A 9 49.88 -30.02 -3.29
CA ALA A 9 48.53 -30.44 -2.99
C ALA A 9 47.54 -29.66 -3.85
N SER A 10 46.76 -30.37 -4.66
CA SER A 10 45.69 -29.82 -5.47
C SER A 10 44.67 -29.15 -4.55
N GLN A 11 44.72 -27.82 -4.48
CA GLN A 11 43.72 -27.02 -3.80
C GLN A 11 42.37 -27.32 -4.46
N GLN A 12 41.46 -27.91 -3.72
CA GLN A 12 40.09 -28.13 -4.19
C GLN A 12 39.49 -26.76 -4.56
N PRO A 13 38.79 -26.64 -5.70
CA PRO A 13 38.17 -25.37 -6.09
C PRO A 13 37.18 -24.98 -4.98
N THR A 14 37.43 -23.83 -4.37
CA THR A 14 36.49 -23.23 -3.42
C THR A 14 35.13 -23.19 -4.11
N ARG A 15 34.09 -23.73 -3.47
CA ARG A 15 32.74 -23.78 -4.03
C ARG A 15 32.30 -22.34 -4.30
N GLY A 16 32.53 -21.89 -5.53
CA GLY A 16 32.23 -20.54 -5.96
C GLY A 16 30.73 -20.32 -5.80
N ARG A 17 30.36 -19.28 -5.08
CA ARG A 17 28.97 -18.80 -4.99
C ARG A 17 28.45 -18.65 -6.42
N GLN A 18 27.45 -19.45 -6.78
CA GLN A 18 26.89 -19.47 -8.13
C GLN A 18 26.40 -18.07 -8.51
N PRO A 19 26.63 -17.61 -9.75
CA PRO A 19 26.13 -16.33 -10.20
C PRO A 19 24.60 -16.32 -10.24
N ASN A 20 24.00 -15.21 -9.84
CA ASN A 20 22.56 -15.04 -9.94
C ASN A 20 22.20 -14.83 -11.41
N VAL A 21 21.18 -15.52 -11.92
CA VAL A 21 20.66 -15.28 -13.27
C VAL A 21 19.67 -14.12 -13.22
N VAL A 22 19.73 -13.21 -14.18
CA VAL A 22 18.75 -12.11 -14.29
C VAL A 22 17.36 -12.70 -14.50
N GLY A 23 16.42 -12.26 -13.67
CA GLY A 23 15.02 -12.68 -13.70
C GLY A 23 14.09 -11.55 -13.28
N ALA A 24 12.79 -11.83 -13.25
CA ALA A 24 11.80 -10.89 -12.74
C ALA A 24 12.14 -10.49 -11.29
N ARG A 25 12.06 -9.19 -11.00
CA ARG A 25 12.31 -8.66 -9.64
C ARG A 25 11.22 -9.20 -8.71
N SER A 26 11.61 -9.86 -7.61
CA SER A 26 10.69 -10.43 -6.62
C SER A 26 10.21 -9.41 -5.57
N GLY A 27 10.90 -8.28 -5.43
CA GLY A 27 10.58 -7.24 -4.44
C GLY A 27 10.35 -5.87 -5.08
N SER A 28 9.49 -5.07 -4.46
CA SER A 28 9.31 -3.66 -4.82
C SER A 28 10.55 -2.84 -4.44
N ILE A 29 10.93 -1.90 -5.31
CA ILE A 29 12.09 -1.01 -5.12
C ILE A 29 11.84 0.00 -3.99
N GLY A 30 10.57 0.24 -3.60
CA GLY A 30 10.22 1.04 -2.43
C GLY A 30 10.63 2.51 -2.54
N VAL A 31 10.44 3.09 -3.73
CA VAL A 31 10.68 4.51 -4.04
C VAL A 31 9.78 5.41 -3.17
N GLU A 32 8.65 4.88 -2.74
CA GLU A 32 7.59 5.60 -2.03
C GLU A 32 7.91 5.86 -0.55
N LYS A 33 8.90 5.17 0.01
CA LYS A 33 9.19 5.22 1.47
C LYS A 33 9.60 6.61 1.96
N ASP A 34 10.10 7.45 1.06
CA ASP A 34 10.65 8.77 1.35
C ASP A 34 9.79 9.92 0.80
N ILE A 35 8.55 9.65 0.37
CA ILE A 35 7.61 10.71 -0.01
C ILE A 35 7.28 11.55 1.23
N ASN A 36 7.33 12.88 1.07
CA ASN A 36 7.01 13.89 2.10
C ASN A 36 7.89 13.85 3.37
N LYS A 37 9.05 13.19 3.33
CA LYS A 37 9.99 13.18 4.45
C LYS A 37 11.18 14.10 4.18
N VAL A 38 11.41 15.06 5.07
CA VAL A 38 12.62 15.91 5.05
C VAL A 38 13.67 15.27 5.95
N LYS A 39 14.81 14.88 5.38
CA LYS A 39 15.95 14.32 6.13
C LYS A 39 17.06 15.35 6.21
N ILE A 40 17.59 15.59 7.41
CA ILE A 40 18.77 16.44 7.60
C ILE A 40 20.00 15.61 7.21
N VAL A 41 20.74 16.11 6.24
CA VAL A 41 21.96 15.48 5.73
C VAL A 41 23.14 16.18 6.41
N PRO A 42 24.03 15.46 7.12
CA PRO A 42 25.15 16.10 7.78
C PRO A 42 26.07 16.75 6.73
N ALA A 43 26.68 17.89 7.07
CA ALA A 43 27.55 18.63 6.15
C ALA A 43 28.76 17.82 5.63
N ASN A 44 29.14 16.77 6.36
CA ASN A 44 30.20 15.84 5.96
C ASN A 44 29.71 14.69 5.06
N ALA A 45 28.40 14.61 4.79
CA ALA A 45 27.91 13.67 3.80
C ALA A 45 28.43 14.10 2.43
N SER A 46 29.06 13.16 1.76
CA SER A 46 29.65 13.31 0.45
C SER A 46 28.71 14.01 -0.55
N PHE A 47 29.07 15.24 -0.93
CA PHE A 47 28.45 15.95 -2.06
C PHE A 47 28.96 15.35 -3.38
N GLY A 48 28.46 14.17 -3.72
CA GLY A 48 28.86 13.45 -4.92
C GLY A 48 28.09 12.14 -5.07
N ARG A 49 28.47 11.34 -6.08
CA ARG A 49 27.86 10.02 -6.27
C ARG A 49 28.31 9.01 -5.22
N ARG A 50 29.49 9.15 -4.61
CA ARG A 50 30.05 8.16 -3.67
C ARG A 50 29.80 8.55 -2.23
N GLY A 51 29.41 7.59 -1.39
CA GLY A 51 29.16 7.76 0.05
C GLY A 51 27.67 7.85 0.39
N HIS A 52 27.33 7.93 1.68
CA HIS A 52 25.93 7.97 2.15
C HIS A 52 25.42 9.41 2.18
N GLY A 53 25.03 9.93 1.01
CA GLY A 53 24.38 11.22 0.85
C GLY A 53 22.84 11.16 0.92
N ALA A 54 22.20 12.29 0.62
CA ALA A 54 20.74 12.34 0.44
C ALA A 54 20.31 11.55 -0.80
N GLY A 55 19.37 10.61 -0.64
CA GLY A 55 18.77 9.86 -1.74
C GLY A 55 18.79 8.34 -1.53
N TRP A 56 18.66 7.59 -2.63
CA TRP A 56 18.76 6.13 -2.63
C TRP A 56 20.22 5.68 -2.69
N TYR A 57 20.58 4.73 -1.83
CA TYR A 57 21.94 4.22 -1.71
C TYR A 57 22.07 2.79 -2.21
N CYS A 58 23.09 2.53 -3.03
CA CYS A 58 23.46 1.19 -3.47
C CYS A 58 24.67 0.65 -2.70
N GLU A 59 24.46 -0.41 -1.93
CA GLU A 59 25.51 -1.11 -1.16
C GLU A 59 26.56 -1.78 -2.06
N ALA A 60 26.17 -2.28 -3.22
CA ALA A 60 27.11 -2.96 -4.12
C ALA A 60 28.08 -1.98 -4.80
N CYS A 61 27.63 -0.75 -5.05
CA CYS A 61 28.40 0.24 -5.81
C CYS A 61 28.98 1.35 -4.93
N ASN A 62 28.54 1.47 -3.68
CA ASN A 62 28.84 2.58 -2.78
C ASN A 62 28.46 3.94 -3.37
N GLU A 63 27.33 3.99 -4.08
CA GLU A 63 26.85 5.19 -4.78
C GLU A 63 25.44 5.60 -4.32
N THR A 64 25.21 6.91 -4.17
CA THR A 64 23.91 7.53 -3.93
C THR A 64 23.34 8.23 -5.16
N TYR A 65 22.04 8.07 -5.33
CA TYR A 65 21.25 8.69 -6.40
C TYR A 65 20.12 9.54 -5.81
N LYS A 66 19.98 10.77 -6.33
CA LYS A 66 18.98 11.74 -5.89
C LYS A 66 17.63 11.59 -6.61
N ASP A 67 17.68 11.11 -7.85
CA ASP A 67 16.50 10.95 -8.72
C ASP A 67 16.13 9.47 -8.90
N SER A 68 14.83 9.20 -9.03
CA SER A 68 14.30 7.84 -9.14
C SER A 68 14.70 7.16 -10.45
N LEU A 69 14.70 7.92 -11.56
CA LEU A 69 15.13 7.42 -12.87
C LEU A 69 16.61 7.03 -12.85
N SER A 70 17.47 7.91 -12.34
CA SER A 70 18.90 7.67 -12.19
C SER A 70 19.19 6.46 -11.30
N TRP A 71 18.38 6.23 -10.26
CA TRP A 71 18.47 5.05 -9.40
C TRP A 71 18.12 3.75 -10.13
N ILE A 72 17.04 3.75 -10.92
CA ILE A 72 16.61 2.56 -11.68
C ILE A 72 17.61 2.21 -12.79
N GLU A 73 18.10 3.23 -13.51
CA GLU A 73 19.13 3.07 -14.52
C GLU A 73 20.40 2.46 -13.93
N HIS A 74 20.82 2.92 -12.75
CA HIS A 74 21.94 2.32 -12.03
C HIS A 74 21.74 0.83 -11.75
N LEU A 75 20.60 0.44 -11.18
CA LEU A 75 20.34 -0.96 -10.84
C LEU A 75 20.34 -1.87 -12.08
N ASN A 76 19.97 -1.34 -13.25
CA ASN A 76 19.98 -2.07 -14.52
C ASN A 76 21.30 -1.94 -15.29
N SER A 77 22.22 -1.08 -14.84
CA SER A 77 23.50 -0.86 -15.52
C SER A 77 24.38 -2.11 -15.47
N THR A 78 25.17 -2.32 -16.53
CA THR A 78 26.12 -3.44 -16.61
C THR A 78 27.17 -3.38 -15.49
N GLN A 79 27.53 -2.18 -15.02
CA GLN A 79 28.45 -1.99 -13.91
C GLN A 79 27.88 -2.55 -12.60
N HIS A 80 26.61 -2.26 -12.29
CA HIS A 80 25.94 -2.77 -11.11
C HIS A 80 25.80 -4.29 -11.19
N LEU A 81 25.32 -4.82 -12.32
CA LEU A 81 25.12 -6.25 -12.53
C LEU A 81 26.43 -7.06 -12.41
N ARG A 82 27.55 -6.51 -12.90
CA ARG A 82 28.88 -7.12 -12.73
C ARG A 82 29.30 -7.20 -11.26
N LYS A 83 29.08 -6.13 -10.49
CA LYS A 83 29.42 -6.09 -9.05
C LYS A 83 28.55 -7.03 -8.22
N THR A 84 27.27 -7.15 -8.55
CA THR A 84 26.33 -8.10 -7.91
C THR A 84 26.49 -9.53 -8.40
N ARG A 85 27.38 -9.78 -9.38
CA ARG A 85 27.62 -11.08 -10.02
C ARG A 85 26.34 -11.67 -10.61
N THR A 86 25.50 -10.80 -11.16
CA THR A 86 24.29 -11.18 -11.87
C THR A 86 24.62 -11.35 -13.34
N VAL A 87 24.32 -12.51 -13.91
CA VAL A 87 24.58 -12.82 -15.32
C VAL A 87 23.30 -12.59 -16.11
N VAL A 88 23.39 -11.74 -17.12
CA VAL A 88 22.35 -11.56 -18.13
C VAL A 88 22.46 -12.74 -19.09
N THR A 89 21.57 -13.73 -18.96
CA THR A 89 21.46 -14.82 -19.93
C THR A 89 20.07 -14.81 -20.54
N ASP A 90 19.99 -14.74 -21.86
CA ASP A 90 18.73 -14.87 -22.57
C ASP A 90 18.39 -16.36 -22.69
N ARG A 91 17.38 -16.81 -21.93
CA ARG A 91 16.79 -18.14 -22.10
C ARG A 91 15.56 -18.02 -22.99
N ARG A 92 15.45 -18.90 -23.99
CA ARG A 92 14.22 -19.01 -24.79
C ARG A 92 13.15 -19.68 -23.93
N ALA A 93 11.98 -19.06 -23.87
CA ALA A 93 10.84 -19.60 -23.12
C ALA A 93 10.33 -20.89 -23.77
N THR A 94 9.95 -21.87 -22.94
CA THR A 94 9.30 -23.11 -23.40
C THR A 94 7.78 -22.93 -23.53
N LEU A 95 7.11 -23.83 -24.25
CA LEU A 95 5.64 -23.78 -24.38
C LEU A 95 4.92 -23.95 -23.03
N GLU A 96 5.51 -24.74 -22.13
CA GLU A 96 4.97 -25.00 -20.78
C GLU A 96 5.05 -23.74 -19.92
N GLU A 97 6.21 -23.07 -19.88
CA GLU A 97 6.39 -21.80 -19.16
C GLU A 97 5.41 -20.71 -19.63
N VAL A 98 5.12 -20.66 -20.93
CA VAL A 98 4.17 -19.69 -21.49
C VAL A 98 2.74 -20.01 -21.03
N LYS A 99 2.34 -21.29 -20.99
CA LYS A 99 1.02 -21.70 -20.48
C LYS A 99 0.87 -21.36 -19.00
N GLU A 100 1.86 -21.71 -18.18
CA GLU A 100 1.87 -21.39 -16.75
C GLU A 100 1.78 -19.88 -16.52
N ARG A 101 2.51 -19.08 -17.32
CA ARG A 101 2.47 -17.63 -17.23
C ARG A 101 1.11 -17.05 -17.63
N MET A 102 0.48 -17.60 -18.66
CA MET A 102 -0.87 -17.21 -19.08
C MET A 102 -1.91 -17.56 -18.02
N GLU A 103 -1.80 -18.72 -17.39
CA GLU A 103 -2.69 -19.14 -16.30
C GLU A 103 -2.51 -18.25 -15.06
N TYR A 104 -1.27 -17.93 -14.69
CA TYR A 104 -0.98 -16.97 -13.62
C TYR A 104 -1.65 -15.62 -13.89
N TRP A 105 -1.50 -15.07 -15.09
CA TRP A 105 -2.14 -13.79 -15.43
C TRP A 105 -3.66 -13.88 -15.48
N ARG A 106 -4.21 -14.98 -15.99
CA ARG A 106 -5.65 -15.22 -15.97
C ARG A 106 -6.16 -15.26 -14.53
N GLN A 107 -5.45 -15.93 -13.61
CA GLN A 107 -5.77 -15.94 -12.19
C GLN A 107 -5.64 -14.56 -11.55
N GLN A 108 -4.62 -13.76 -11.88
CA GLN A 108 -4.47 -12.41 -11.34
C GLN A 108 -5.52 -11.42 -11.88
N LEU A 109 -5.96 -11.59 -13.12
CA LEU A 109 -7.05 -10.79 -13.72
C LEU A 109 -8.43 -11.24 -13.21
N LEU A 110 -8.63 -12.55 -13.03
CA LEU A 110 -9.85 -13.13 -12.49
C LEU A 110 -9.96 -13.00 -10.99
N GLN A 111 -8.84 -12.95 -10.25
CA GLN A 111 -8.83 -12.51 -8.87
C GLN A 111 -9.40 -11.10 -8.91
N PRO A 112 -10.67 -10.91 -8.49
CA PRO A 112 -11.20 -9.57 -8.42
C PRO A 112 -10.27 -8.87 -7.45
N GLN A 113 -9.63 -7.78 -7.87
CA GLN A 113 -8.78 -7.00 -7.00
C GLN A 113 -9.46 -6.90 -5.63
N ILE A 114 -8.90 -7.60 -4.64
CA ILE A 114 -9.54 -7.76 -3.32
C ILE A 114 -9.65 -6.39 -2.61
N GLY A 115 -9.10 -5.32 -3.21
CA GLY A 115 -9.38 -3.92 -2.90
C GLY A 115 -9.79 -2.99 -4.06
N SER A 116 -9.98 -3.46 -5.30
CA SER A 116 -10.50 -2.64 -6.44
C SER A 116 -11.84 -3.13 -6.99
N LYS A 117 -12.54 -3.99 -6.26
CA LYS A 117 -13.91 -3.61 -5.99
C LYS A 117 -13.78 -2.26 -5.24
N GLU A 118 -13.84 -1.09 -5.88
CA GLU A 118 -15.09 -0.66 -6.49
C GLU A 118 -16.20 -1.60 -6.04
N TYR A 119 -16.49 -1.56 -4.73
CA TYR A 119 -17.87 -1.44 -4.31
C TYR A 119 -18.48 -0.54 -5.37
N SER A 120 -19.28 -1.11 -6.27
CA SER A 120 -19.92 -0.30 -7.28
C SER A 120 -20.50 0.88 -6.53
N LEU A 121 -20.18 2.12 -6.93
CA LEU A 121 -20.57 3.31 -6.14
C LEU A 121 -22.04 3.22 -5.73
N ARG A 122 -22.85 2.61 -6.60
CA ARG A 122 -24.21 2.10 -6.39
C ARG A 122 -24.37 1.22 -5.14
N GLU A 123 -23.76 0.04 -5.05
CA GLU A 123 -23.83 -0.83 -3.86
C GLU A 123 -23.40 -0.11 -2.55
N ARG A 124 -22.42 0.79 -2.60
CA ARG A 124 -22.02 1.58 -1.42
C ARG A 124 -23.07 2.63 -1.07
N THR A 125 -23.64 3.32 -2.06
CA THR A 125 -24.71 4.28 -1.84
C THR A 125 -26.00 3.62 -1.37
N ASP A 126 -26.31 2.42 -1.86
CA ASP A 126 -27.52 1.69 -1.52
C ASP A 126 -27.44 1.10 -0.10
N SER A 127 -26.30 0.49 0.27
CA SER A 127 -26.07 0.05 1.65
C SER A 127 -26.11 1.21 2.66
N TYR A 128 -25.57 2.39 2.30
CA TYR A 128 -25.66 3.58 3.15
C TYR A 128 -27.10 4.10 3.28
N ARG A 129 -27.88 4.08 2.19
CA ARG A 129 -29.31 4.45 2.20
C ARG A 129 -30.13 3.51 3.07
N GLU A 130 -29.90 2.21 2.99
CA GLU A 130 -30.56 1.21 3.83
C GLU A 130 -30.25 1.40 5.32
N GLN A 131 -28.98 1.68 5.67
CA GLN A 131 -28.60 1.98 7.06
C GLN A 131 -29.30 3.24 7.58
N LEU A 132 -29.36 4.30 6.78
CA LEU A 132 -30.10 5.52 7.14
C LEU A 132 -31.60 5.29 7.31
N GLN A 133 -32.21 4.47 6.44
CA GLN A 133 -33.63 4.11 6.56
C GLN A 133 -33.88 3.31 7.85
N LYS A 134 -33.05 2.32 8.16
CA LYS A 134 -33.14 1.56 9.42
C LYS A 134 -33.02 2.47 10.65
N GLN A 135 -32.04 3.38 10.67
CA GLN A 135 -31.89 4.35 11.77
C GLN A 135 -33.09 5.30 11.89
N LYS A 136 -33.68 5.75 10.77
CA LYS A 136 -34.88 6.58 10.80
C LYS A 136 -36.08 5.82 11.36
N LEU A 137 -36.28 4.58 10.94
CA LEU A 137 -37.36 3.72 11.43
C LEU A 137 -37.19 3.42 12.93
N GLU A 138 -35.97 3.12 13.38
CA GLU A 138 -35.67 2.89 14.79
C GLU A 138 -35.92 4.16 15.64
N LYS A 139 -35.51 5.33 15.14
CA LYS A 139 -35.81 6.62 15.81
C LYS A 139 -37.32 6.89 15.86
N GLN A 140 -38.06 6.57 14.81
CA GLN A 140 -39.52 6.74 14.78
C GLN A 140 -40.22 5.76 15.74
N ALA A 141 -39.79 4.51 15.78
CA ALA A 141 -40.29 3.51 16.74
C ALA A 141 -40.05 3.97 18.18
N ARG A 142 -38.81 4.36 18.52
CA ARG A 142 -38.46 4.91 19.84
C ARG A 142 -39.32 6.13 20.23
N LYS A 143 -39.61 7.03 19.28
CA LYS A 143 -40.48 8.19 19.51
C LYS A 143 -41.94 7.78 19.75
N ARG A 144 -42.46 6.80 19.01
CA ARG A 144 -43.83 6.27 19.21
C ARG A 144 -43.95 5.57 20.56
N ASP A 145 -42.95 4.77 20.94
CA ASP A 145 -42.92 4.10 22.23
C ASP A 145 -42.86 5.11 23.39
N GLN A 146 -42.09 6.19 23.24
CA GLN A 146 -42.07 7.28 24.22
C GLN A 146 -43.38 8.07 24.28
N ALA A 147 -44.06 8.28 23.14
CA ALA A 147 -45.35 8.96 23.10
C ALA A 147 -46.46 8.10 23.74
N ASN A 148 -46.50 6.80 23.45
CA ASN A 148 -47.45 5.88 24.07
C ASN A 148 -47.24 5.77 25.59
N LYS A 149 -45.99 5.68 26.05
CA LYS A 149 -45.67 5.71 27.50
C LYS A 149 -46.09 7.01 28.19
N LYS A 150 -46.00 8.15 27.50
CA LYS A 150 -46.46 9.45 28.02
C LYS A 150 -47.98 9.62 28.00
N LEU A 151 -48.69 8.87 27.16
CA LEU A 151 -50.16 8.87 27.10
C LEU A 151 -50.77 7.86 28.10
N GLU A 152 -50.02 6.81 28.47
CA GLU A 152 -50.40 5.83 29.48
C GLU A 152 -50.11 6.28 30.92
N GLU A 153 -49.29 7.32 31.15
CA GLU A 153 -49.24 8.04 32.42
C GLU A 153 -50.29 9.16 32.46
N PRO A 154 -51.38 9.06 33.24
CA PRO A 154 -52.33 10.14 33.37
C PRO A 154 -51.78 11.16 34.37
N SER A 155 -51.09 12.20 33.88
CA SER A 155 -50.89 13.43 34.63
C SER A 155 -52.03 14.39 34.30
N GLU A 156 -53.14 14.26 35.02
CA GLU A 156 -54.15 15.31 35.07
C GLU A 156 -53.49 16.58 35.67
N THR A 157 -53.68 17.73 35.02
CA THR A 157 -53.60 19.11 35.57
C THR A 157 -52.38 20.04 35.38
N GLU A 158 -51.44 19.91 34.43
CA GLU A 158 -50.40 20.98 34.22
C GLU A 158 -50.03 21.37 32.76
N SER A 159 -50.86 21.04 31.76
CA SER A 159 -50.47 21.22 30.34
C SER A 159 -50.49 22.66 29.79
N SER A 160 -50.96 23.67 30.54
CA SER A 160 -51.12 25.04 30.01
C SER A 160 -49.89 25.93 30.24
N GLU A 161 -49.26 25.87 31.43
CA GLU A 161 -48.13 26.74 31.77
C GLU A 161 -46.80 26.25 31.17
N LEU A 162 -46.57 24.93 31.10
CA LEU A 162 -45.36 24.34 30.51
C LEU A 162 -45.25 24.59 28.99
N VAL A 163 -46.37 24.65 28.27
CA VAL A 163 -46.41 24.97 26.83
C VAL A 163 -46.03 26.44 26.58
N GLN A 164 -46.37 27.32 27.52
CA GLN A 164 -46.06 28.75 27.45
C GLN A 164 -44.60 29.05 27.85
N MET A 165 -43.98 28.26 28.75
CA MET A 165 -42.55 28.32 29.03
C MET A 165 -41.66 27.70 27.93
N MET A 166 -42.13 26.70 27.18
CA MET A 166 -41.34 26.07 26.10
C MET A 166 -41.38 26.80 24.75
N GLY A 167 -41.92 28.03 24.69
CA GLY A 167 -41.69 28.95 23.57
C GLY A 167 -42.36 28.59 22.24
N LEU A 168 -43.37 27.70 22.21
CA LEU A 168 -44.19 27.42 21.02
C LEU A 168 -45.20 28.53 20.73
N ARG A 169 -44.72 29.79 20.69
CA ARG A 169 -45.51 30.95 20.29
C ARG A 169 -45.28 31.22 18.81
N GLY A 170 -46.18 30.71 17.96
CA GLY A 170 -46.55 31.26 16.66
C GLY A 170 -45.44 31.41 15.61
N PHE A 171 -45.26 30.37 14.78
CA PHE A 171 -44.62 30.53 13.46
C PHE A 171 -45.63 31.23 12.54
N GLY A 172 -45.41 32.54 12.33
CA GLY A 172 -46.31 33.42 11.59
C GLY A 172 -46.43 33.06 10.12
N SER A 173 -47.67 32.81 9.70
CA SER A 173 -48.10 32.95 8.32
C SER A 173 -48.14 34.45 7.95
N THR A 174 -47.26 34.93 7.07
CA THR A 174 -47.53 36.05 6.14
C THR A 174 -46.45 36.12 5.06
N ASN A 175 -46.92 36.27 3.81
CA ASN A 175 -46.15 36.45 2.58
C ASN A 175 -45.27 37.71 2.59
N PHE A 176 -44.03 37.59 2.08
CA PHE A 176 -43.32 38.58 1.26
C PHE A 176 -42.20 37.90 0.48
#